data_AF-A0A9E6DMX7-F1
#
_entry.id   AF-A0A9E6DMX7-F1
#
_cell.length_a   1.000
_cell.length_b   1.000
_cell.length_c   1.000
_cell.angle_alpha   90.00
_cell.angle_beta   90.00
_cell.angle_gamma   90.00
#
_symmetry.space_group_name_H-M   'P 1'
#
loop_
_entity.id
_entity.type
_entity.pdbx_description
1 polymer ?
#
loop_
_entity_poly.entity_id
_entity_poly.type
_entity_poly.pdbx_seq_one_letter_code
_entity_poly.pdbx_strand_id
1 'polypeptide(L)'
;MRAVNRFRRPLSLGTLALCLLGTGLQSLGCDDENKPRKRRFTDTEGRIFKATCSAGSCTGLRQTKGPKWPGKKKVALTVSGRYFGVCNSKRGGEPESLGDCRVLVCEKNKDCPHPMGLKTGSCLSGYCAEPSQSFTQQDSVMLCMKGLGLGTSSSDQLAQYATGLNCGEPCKIPSSCAQPWKVGDHRAAY
;
A
#
# COMPACT_ATOMS: atom_id res chain seq x y z
N MET A 1 39.97 -2.24 -57.80
CA MET A 1 40.62 -3.56 -57.69
C MET A 1 39.98 -4.29 -56.50
N ARG A 2 38.90 -5.06 -56.72
CA ARG A 2 38.84 -6.54 -56.64
C ARG A 2 39.59 -7.15 -55.43
N ALA A 3 38.84 -7.61 -54.44
CA ALA A 3 38.99 -8.96 -53.88
C ALA A 3 37.70 -9.36 -53.16
N VAL A 4 37.04 -10.36 -53.74
CA VAL A 4 35.89 -11.10 -53.22
C VAL A 4 36.43 -12.13 -52.23
N ASN A 5 35.79 -12.33 -51.09
CA ASN A 5 35.88 -13.64 -50.42
C ASN A 5 34.51 -14.09 -49.90
N ARG A 6 33.98 -15.09 -50.60
CA ARG A 6 32.85 -15.93 -50.23
C ARG A 6 33.39 -17.05 -49.33
N PHE A 7 32.74 -17.33 -48.21
CA PHE A 7 32.77 -18.68 -47.65
C PHE A 7 31.34 -19.14 -47.40
N ARG A 8 30.97 -20.21 -48.12
CA ARG A 8 29.72 -20.97 -48.02
C ARG A 8 29.99 -22.25 -47.23
N ARG A 9 28.91 -22.77 -46.64
CA ARG A 9 28.50 -24.20 -46.44
C ARG A 9 28.24 -24.55 -44.96
N PRO A 10 27.48 -25.62 -44.65
CA PRO A 10 26.10 -25.92 -45.07
C PRO A 10 25.23 -26.41 -43.87
N LEU A 11 24.00 -26.81 -44.19
CA LEU A 11 22.92 -27.30 -43.32
C LEU A 11 23.30 -28.42 -42.35
N SER A 12 22.65 -28.41 -41.18
CA SER A 12 22.22 -29.63 -40.50
C SER A 12 20.71 -29.54 -40.23
N LEU A 13 19.94 -30.31 -41.02
CA LEU A 13 18.59 -30.73 -40.68
C LEU A 13 18.70 -31.77 -39.56
N GLY A 14 18.11 -31.48 -38.41
CA GLY A 14 17.87 -32.44 -37.34
C GLY A 14 16.41 -32.38 -36.93
N THR A 15 15.57 -33.17 -37.60
CA THR A 15 14.15 -33.39 -37.29
C THR A 15 14.04 -34.60 -36.36
N LEU A 16 13.52 -34.43 -35.15
CA LEU A 16 12.88 -35.47 -34.32
C LEU A 16 11.98 -34.70 -33.32
N ALA A 17 10.68 -34.55 -33.58
CA ALA A 17 9.60 -35.52 -33.39
C ALA A 17 9.20 -35.73 -31.91
N LEU A 18 7.97 -35.30 -31.63
CA LEU A 18 7.00 -35.84 -30.67
C LEU A 18 7.38 -35.98 -29.19
N CYS A 19 6.80 -35.11 -28.37
CA CYS A 19 6.03 -35.55 -27.20
C CYS A 19 4.65 -34.88 -27.24
N LEU A 20 3.73 -35.60 -27.88
CA LEU A 20 2.28 -35.44 -27.75
C LEU A 20 1.84 -35.85 -26.34
N LEU A 21 0.81 -35.16 -25.85
CA LEU A 21 -0.18 -35.66 -24.88
C LEU A 21 0.28 -35.78 -23.42
N GLY A 22 0.48 -34.62 -22.79
CA GLY A 22 0.18 -34.43 -21.39
C GLY A 22 -0.96 -33.41 -21.26
N THR A 23 -2.20 -33.81 -21.58
CA THR A 23 -3.42 -33.06 -21.20
C THR A 23 -3.61 -33.17 -19.68
N GLY A 24 -2.68 -32.60 -18.92
CA GLY A 24 -2.93 -32.19 -17.55
C GLY A 24 -3.63 -30.85 -17.61
N LEU A 25 -4.92 -30.87 -17.94
CA LEU A 25 -5.82 -29.76 -17.67
C LEU A 25 -5.96 -29.67 -16.14
N GLN A 26 -4.88 -29.24 -15.48
CA GLN A 26 -5.01 -28.64 -14.17
C GLN A 26 -5.82 -27.39 -14.43
N SER A 27 -7.13 -27.53 -14.23
CA SER A 27 -7.97 -26.46 -13.71
C SER A 27 -7.16 -25.80 -12.58
N LEU A 28 -6.33 -24.82 -12.95
CA LEU A 28 -5.96 -23.74 -12.09
C LEU A 28 -7.31 -23.13 -11.74
N GLY A 29 -7.91 -23.63 -10.66
CA GLY A 29 -9.02 -22.99 -10.02
C GLY A 29 -8.57 -21.57 -9.82
N CYS A 30 -9.04 -20.67 -10.68
CA CYS A 30 -9.03 -19.25 -10.43
C CYS A 30 -9.89 -19.11 -9.19
N ASP A 31 -9.25 -19.26 -8.04
CA ASP A 31 -9.83 -19.03 -6.73
C ASP A 31 -10.60 -17.72 -6.79
N ASP A 32 -11.68 -17.70 -6.03
CA ASP A 32 -12.69 -16.68 -5.85
C ASP A 32 -12.11 -15.33 -5.33
N GLU A 33 -11.02 -14.83 -5.90
CA GLU A 33 -10.31 -13.60 -5.53
C GLU A 33 -11.13 -12.35 -5.86
N ASN A 34 -12.15 -12.49 -6.71
CA ASN A 34 -13.08 -11.43 -7.05
C ASN A 34 -14.30 -11.36 -6.12
N LYS A 35 -14.49 -12.31 -5.19
CA LYS A 35 -15.60 -12.24 -4.24
C LYS A 35 -15.38 -11.12 -3.24
N PRO A 36 -16.34 -10.20 -3.06
CA PRO A 36 -16.22 -9.14 -2.05
C PRO A 36 -16.12 -9.73 -0.65
N ARG A 37 -15.04 -9.41 0.08
CA ARG A 37 -14.82 -9.87 1.46
C ARG A 37 -14.88 -8.70 2.44
N LYS A 38 -15.56 -8.92 3.56
CA LYS A 38 -15.54 -7.97 4.68
C LYS A 38 -14.19 -8.00 5.36
N ARG A 39 -13.54 -6.84 5.47
CA ARG A 39 -12.25 -6.65 6.13
C ARG A 39 -12.36 -5.67 7.26
N ARG A 40 -11.42 -5.78 8.19
CA ARG A 40 -11.28 -4.91 9.35
C ARG A 40 -9.91 -4.25 9.30
N PHE A 41 -9.89 -2.94 9.45
CA PHE A 41 -8.67 -2.14 9.47
C PHE A 41 -8.58 -1.38 10.78
N THR A 42 -7.37 -1.13 11.24
CA THR A 42 -7.11 -0.29 12.41
C THR A 42 -6.19 0.83 12.00
N ASP A 43 -6.43 2.06 12.45
CA ASP A 43 -5.51 3.16 12.21
C ASP A 43 -4.60 3.45 13.41
N THR A 44 -3.70 4.40 13.22
CA THR A 44 -2.74 4.83 14.24
C THR A 44 -3.34 5.48 15.48
N GLU A 45 -4.64 5.77 15.49
CA GLU A 45 -5.37 6.30 16.65
C GLU A 45 -6.27 5.25 17.31
N GLY A 46 -6.09 3.97 16.92
CA GLY A 46 -6.83 2.85 17.48
C GLY A 46 -8.28 2.76 17.01
N ARG A 47 -8.66 3.47 15.94
CA ARG A 47 -10.00 3.33 15.36
C ARG A 47 -10.08 2.11 14.49
N ILE A 48 -11.24 1.45 14.54
CA ILE A 48 -11.48 0.22 13.80
C ILE A 48 -12.51 0.47 12.72
N PHE A 49 -12.13 0.21 11.47
CA PHE A 49 -12.98 0.34 10.30
C PHE A 49 -13.37 -1.02 9.75
N LYS A 50 -14.56 -1.10 9.17
CA LYS A 50 -14.96 -2.22 8.32
C LYS A 50 -15.17 -1.73 6.91
N ALA A 51 -14.71 -2.50 5.93
CA ALA A 51 -14.99 -2.28 4.52
C ALA A 51 -15.25 -3.61 3.83
N THR A 52 -15.85 -3.54 2.65
CA THR A 52 -15.96 -4.67 1.74
C THR A 52 -14.94 -4.48 0.64
N CYS A 53 -13.99 -5.40 0.50
CA CYS A 53 -12.91 -5.30 -0.47
C CYS A 53 -13.01 -6.37 -1.56
N SER A 54 -12.76 -5.98 -2.80
CA SER A 54 -12.74 -6.81 -4.00
C SER A 54 -11.68 -6.27 -4.96
N ALA A 55 -10.86 -7.17 -5.54
CA ALA A 55 -9.88 -6.89 -6.60
C ALA A 55 -9.24 -5.48 -6.56
N GLY A 56 -8.46 -5.21 -5.50
CA GLY A 56 -7.68 -3.97 -5.39
C GLY A 56 -8.46 -2.73 -4.94
N SER A 57 -9.75 -2.85 -4.61
CA SER A 57 -10.55 -1.75 -4.09
C SER A 57 -11.31 -2.15 -2.81
N CYS A 58 -11.56 -1.16 -1.94
CA CYS A 58 -12.37 -1.33 -0.74
C CYS A 58 -13.50 -0.29 -0.74
N THR A 59 -14.73 -0.74 -0.60
CA THR A 59 -15.93 0.10 -0.57
C THR A 59 -16.67 -0.04 0.77
N GLY A 60 -17.57 0.90 1.06
CA GLY A 60 -18.37 0.86 2.28
C GLY A 60 -17.54 1.01 3.57
N LEU A 61 -16.40 1.72 3.50
CA LEU A 61 -15.56 1.98 4.66
C LEU A 61 -16.37 2.71 5.74
N ARG A 62 -16.49 2.10 6.92
CA ARG A 62 -17.22 2.67 8.04
C ARG A 62 -16.46 2.41 9.34
N GLN A 63 -16.33 3.45 10.16
CA GLN A 63 -15.81 3.30 11.52
C GLN A 63 -16.80 2.51 12.39
N THR A 64 -16.28 1.55 13.14
CA THR A 64 -17.06 0.67 14.02
C THR A 64 -16.66 0.76 15.49
N LYS A 65 -15.42 1.14 15.81
CA LYS A 65 -14.93 1.37 17.18
C LYS A 65 -13.87 2.48 17.22
N GLY A 66 -13.49 2.89 18.43
CA GLY A 66 -12.46 3.90 18.72
C GLY A 66 -13.01 5.33 18.77
N PRO A 67 -12.13 6.34 18.98
CA PRO A 67 -12.49 7.75 19.04
C PRO A 67 -13.28 8.19 17.82
N LYS A 68 -14.38 8.93 18.00
CA LYS A 68 -15.20 9.37 16.87
C LYS A 68 -14.40 10.30 15.95
N TRP A 69 -14.50 10.08 14.66
CA TRP A 69 -14.00 11.01 13.66
C TRP A 69 -14.76 12.35 13.78
N PRO A 70 -14.07 13.51 13.90
CA PRO A 70 -14.73 14.81 14.00
C PRO A 70 -15.31 15.21 12.65
N GLY A 71 -16.56 15.67 12.69
CA GLY A 71 -17.34 16.09 11.52
C GLY A 71 -18.29 15.01 10.98
N LYS A 72 -19.32 15.43 10.24
CA LYS A 72 -20.29 14.55 9.55
C LYS A 72 -19.75 13.96 8.24
N LYS A 73 -18.42 13.84 8.12
CA LYS A 73 -17.76 13.52 6.85
C LYS A 73 -17.65 12.01 6.65
N LYS A 74 -17.64 11.57 5.39
CA LYS A 74 -17.41 10.16 5.06
C LYS A 74 -15.91 9.88 5.12
N VAL A 75 -15.55 8.67 5.49
CA VAL A 75 -14.16 8.22 5.44
C VAL A 75 -13.87 7.49 4.14
N ALA A 76 -12.69 7.70 3.58
CA ALA A 76 -12.19 6.99 2.41
C ALA A 76 -10.89 6.29 2.76
N LEU A 77 -10.69 5.10 2.18
CA LEU A 77 -9.38 4.46 2.17
C LEU A 77 -8.60 5.07 1.01
N THR A 78 -7.40 5.57 1.29
CA THR A 78 -6.53 6.16 0.26
C THR A 78 -5.15 5.53 0.32
N VAL A 79 -4.48 5.60 -0.83
CA VAL A 79 -3.04 5.40 -0.98
C VAL A 79 -2.53 6.64 -1.67
N SER A 80 -1.71 7.42 -0.98
CA SER A 80 -1.06 8.60 -1.56
C SER A 80 0.44 8.48 -1.28
N GLY A 81 1.14 7.84 -2.21
CA GLY A 81 2.52 7.37 -2.03
C GLY A 81 2.57 5.91 -1.60
N ARG A 82 3.39 5.62 -0.61
CA ARG A 82 3.69 4.27 -0.12
C ARG A 82 2.71 3.77 0.95
N TYR A 83 2.16 4.60 1.82
CA TYR A 83 1.35 4.12 2.94
C TYR A 83 -0.16 4.17 2.67
N PHE A 84 -0.88 3.19 3.21
CA PHE A 84 -2.34 3.17 3.22
C PHE A 84 -2.85 3.99 4.41
N GLY A 85 -3.82 4.87 4.15
CA GLY A 85 -4.44 5.69 5.17
C GLY A 85 -5.95 5.76 5.06
N VAL A 86 -6.61 6.06 6.17
CA VAL A 86 -8.02 6.47 6.19
C VAL A 86 -8.08 7.98 6.33
N CYS A 87 -8.86 8.64 5.48
CA CYS A 87 -8.95 10.10 5.46
C CYS A 87 -10.39 10.59 5.44
N ASN A 88 -10.58 11.84 5.85
CA ASN A 88 -11.80 12.59 5.58
C ASN A 88 -12.00 12.80 4.08
N SER A 89 -13.23 12.58 3.62
CA SER A 89 -13.65 12.88 2.25
C SER A 89 -15.07 13.44 2.24
N LYS A 90 -15.36 14.41 1.36
CA LYS A 90 -16.72 14.98 1.26
C LYS A 90 -17.76 13.98 0.76
N ARG A 91 -17.34 12.91 0.06
CA ARG A 91 -18.26 11.91 -0.54
C ARG A 91 -17.69 10.49 -0.67
N GLY A 92 -16.68 10.10 0.12
CA GLY A 92 -15.97 8.83 -0.10
C GLY A 92 -15.01 8.86 -1.29
N GLY A 93 -14.71 10.06 -1.80
CA GLY A 93 -13.75 10.30 -2.89
C GLY A 93 -12.37 10.72 -2.34
N GLU A 94 -11.66 11.57 -3.09
CA GLU A 94 -10.33 12.05 -2.72
C GLU A 94 -10.30 12.70 -1.32
N PRO A 95 -9.22 12.50 -0.54
CA PRO A 95 -9.06 13.17 0.74
C PRO A 95 -9.13 14.70 0.61
N GLU A 96 -9.84 15.36 1.53
CA GLU A 96 -9.90 16.83 1.55
C GLU A 96 -8.58 17.47 1.99
N SER A 97 -7.86 16.79 2.87
CA SER A 97 -6.59 17.24 3.42
C SER A 97 -5.78 16.03 3.87
N LEU A 98 -4.48 16.05 3.58
CA LEU A 98 -3.54 15.03 4.02
C LEU A 98 -3.38 15.05 5.55
N GLY A 99 -3.60 16.21 6.19
CA GLY A 99 -3.57 16.35 7.65
C GLY A 99 -4.70 15.57 8.35
N ASP A 100 -5.74 15.22 7.60
CA ASP A 100 -6.85 14.39 8.07
C ASP A 100 -6.62 12.90 7.79
N CYS A 101 -5.49 12.49 7.23
CA CYS A 101 -5.20 11.10 6.94
C CYS A 101 -4.51 10.40 8.11
N ARG A 102 -4.91 9.16 8.38
CA ARG A 102 -4.32 8.34 9.45
C ARG A 102 -3.90 7.00 8.90
N VAL A 103 -2.62 6.70 9.03
CA VAL A 103 -2.01 5.47 8.50
C VAL A 103 -2.67 4.25 9.13
N LEU A 104 -2.87 3.20 8.34
CA LEU A 104 -3.34 1.92 8.83
C LEU A 104 -2.20 1.16 9.53
N VAL A 105 -2.50 0.61 10.70
CA VAL A 105 -1.61 -0.29 11.44
C VAL A 105 -1.91 -1.75 11.10
N CYS A 106 -0.89 -2.58 11.18
CA CYS A 106 -0.98 -4.02 10.90
C CYS A 106 -0.03 -4.81 11.78
N GLU A 107 -0.35 -6.09 11.95
CA GLU A 107 0.56 -7.08 12.51
C GLU A 107 1.05 -8.04 11.41
N LYS A 108 0.21 -8.27 10.38
CA LYS A 108 0.45 -9.22 9.30
C LYS A 108 0.01 -8.64 7.96
N ASN A 109 0.60 -9.12 6.87
CA ASN A 109 0.27 -8.72 5.49
C ASN A 109 -1.23 -8.80 5.15
N LYS A 110 -1.94 -9.78 5.72
CA LYS A 110 -3.38 -9.98 5.51
C LYS A 110 -4.27 -8.88 6.12
N ASP A 111 -3.73 -8.13 7.09
CA ASP A 111 -4.46 -7.04 7.74
C ASP A 111 -4.52 -5.81 6.83
N CYS A 112 -3.64 -5.76 5.83
CA CYS A 112 -3.54 -4.65 4.91
C CYS A 112 -4.48 -4.77 3.70
N PRO A 113 -4.95 -3.63 3.16
CA PRO A 113 -5.61 -3.63 1.87
C PRO A 113 -4.67 -4.17 0.80
N HIS A 114 -5.22 -4.88 -0.18
CA HIS A 114 -4.42 -5.37 -1.29
C HIS A 114 -4.38 -4.28 -2.36
N PRO A 115 -3.20 -3.91 -2.86
CA PRO A 115 -3.11 -3.11 -4.08
C PRO A 115 -3.68 -3.89 -5.27
N MET A 116 -3.97 -3.18 -6.37
CA MET A 116 -4.44 -3.82 -7.60
C MET A 116 -3.46 -4.90 -8.07
N GLY A 117 -3.98 -6.10 -8.36
CA GLY A 117 -3.20 -7.22 -8.90
C GLY A 117 -2.46 -8.08 -7.87
N LEU A 118 -2.48 -7.75 -6.56
CA LEU A 118 -1.88 -8.60 -5.53
C LEU A 118 -2.91 -9.35 -4.69
N LYS A 119 -2.51 -10.56 -4.28
CA LYS A 119 -3.29 -11.44 -3.39
C LYS A 119 -3.25 -11.03 -1.93
N THR A 120 -2.26 -10.23 -1.53
CA THR A 120 -2.09 -9.71 -0.17
C THR A 120 -1.53 -8.29 -0.18
N GLY A 121 -1.86 -7.49 0.83
CA GLY A 121 -1.18 -6.21 1.10
C GLY A 121 0.16 -6.46 1.79
N SER A 122 0.93 -5.41 2.05
CA SER A 122 2.21 -5.52 2.77
C SER A 122 2.16 -4.79 4.10
N CYS A 123 2.58 -5.49 5.15
CA CYS A 123 2.78 -4.91 6.47
C CYS A 123 4.26 -4.61 6.66
N LEU A 124 4.64 -3.34 6.57
CA LEU A 124 6.01 -2.88 6.75
C LEU A 124 6.11 -2.09 8.04
N SER A 125 6.90 -2.60 8.98
CA SER A 125 7.20 -1.91 10.25
C SER A 125 5.93 -1.53 11.04
N GLY A 126 4.91 -2.40 10.99
CA GLY A 126 3.63 -2.21 11.68
C GLY A 126 2.63 -1.31 10.95
N TYR A 127 2.91 -0.90 9.70
CA TYR A 127 2.00 -0.12 8.87
C TYR A 127 1.69 -0.80 7.54
N CYS A 128 0.49 -0.56 7.05
CA CYS A 128 0.13 -1.00 5.71
C CYS A 128 0.80 -0.10 4.68
N ALA A 129 1.57 -0.73 3.81
CA ALA A 129 2.35 -0.07 2.78
C ALA A 129 2.25 -0.80 1.44
N GLU A 130 2.48 -0.06 0.37
CA GLU A 130 2.66 -0.54 -0.99
C GLU A 130 4.14 -0.47 -1.36
N PRO A 131 4.91 -1.56 -1.27
CA PRO A 131 6.36 -1.52 -1.42
C PRO A 131 6.83 -1.08 -2.81
N SER A 132 5.98 -1.21 -3.83
CA SER A 132 6.30 -0.79 -5.20
C SER A 132 6.23 0.73 -5.42
N GLN A 133 5.60 1.48 -4.51
CA GLN A 133 5.48 2.92 -4.59
C GLN A 133 6.66 3.62 -3.92
N SER A 134 7.10 4.72 -4.51
CA SER A 134 8.09 5.60 -3.90
C SER A 134 7.51 6.30 -2.67
N PHE A 135 8.40 6.64 -1.73
CA PHE A 135 8.03 7.43 -0.58
C PHE A 135 7.84 8.89 -1.00
N THR A 136 6.73 9.50 -0.58
CA THR A 136 6.36 10.87 -0.98
C THR A 136 6.17 11.81 0.21
N GLN A 137 5.98 13.11 -0.07
CA GLN A 137 5.66 14.11 0.95
C GLN A 137 4.37 13.74 1.71
N GLN A 138 3.40 13.13 1.03
CA GLN A 138 2.14 12.69 1.63
C GLN A 138 2.38 11.61 2.69
N ASP A 139 3.26 10.66 2.41
CA ASP A 139 3.67 9.64 3.39
C ASP A 139 4.30 10.27 4.63
N SER A 140 5.19 11.25 4.43
CA SER A 140 5.83 12.00 5.51
C SER A 140 4.80 12.69 6.41
N VAL A 141 3.85 13.43 5.82
CA VAL A 141 2.76 14.08 6.56
C VAL A 141 1.93 13.07 7.34
N MET A 142 1.50 11.96 6.71
CA MET A 142 0.67 10.97 7.39
C MET A 142 1.39 10.34 8.60
N LEU A 143 2.70 10.10 8.48
CA LEU A 143 3.51 9.57 9.57
C LEU A 143 3.74 10.60 10.67
N CYS A 144 4.01 11.87 10.34
CA CYS A 144 4.14 12.95 11.31
C CYS A 144 2.85 13.21 12.10
N MET A 145 1.69 13.01 11.47
CA MET A 145 0.38 13.23 12.09
C MET A 145 -0.09 12.04 12.95
N LYS A 146 0.71 10.98 13.08
CA LYS A 146 0.38 9.78 13.85
C LYS A 146 0.12 10.13 15.33
N GLY A 147 -1.03 9.71 15.85
CA GLY A 147 -1.35 9.76 17.28
C GLY A 147 -1.71 11.14 17.81
N LEU A 148 -1.79 12.17 16.96
CA LEU A 148 -2.10 13.55 17.37
C LEU A 148 -3.60 13.84 17.49
N GLY A 149 -4.47 12.84 17.28
CA GLY A 149 -5.92 13.05 17.25
C GLY A 149 -6.37 13.74 15.96
N LEU A 150 -7.68 13.81 15.75
CA LEU A 150 -8.28 14.49 14.59
C LEU A 150 -8.78 15.88 14.94
N GLY A 151 -8.64 16.81 14.00
CA GLY A 151 -8.99 18.22 14.16
C GLY A 151 -7.74 19.09 14.10
N THR A 152 -7.70 20.02 13.15
CA THR A 152 -6.59 20.95 12.96
C THR A 152 -6.69 22.08 13.97
N SER A 153 -6.04 21.98 15.14
CA SER A 153 -6.12 23.10 16.10
C SER A 153 -5.00 23.20 17.13
N SER A 154 -4.27 22.11 17.42
CA SER A 154 -3.15 22.23 18.37
C SER A 154 -1.89 22.76 17.69
N SER A 155 -1.08 23.52 18.42
CA SER A 155 0.25 23.95 17.99
C SER A 155 1.10 22.78 17.50
N ASP A 156 0.99 21.64 18.19
CA ASP A 156 1.80 20.45 17.95
C ASP A 156 1.41 19.79 16.62
N GLN A 157 0.12 19.69 16.31
CA GLN A 157 -0.35 19.21 15.02
C GLN A 157 0.11 20.11 13.86
N LEU A 158 0.08 21.43 14.04
CA LEU A 158 0.55 22.36 13.02
C LEU A 158 2.05 22.21 12.78
N ALA A 159 2.84 22.09 13.86
CA ALA A 159 4.28 21.87 13.78
C ALA A 159 4.62 20.54 13.10
N GLN A 160 3.92 19.47 13.44
CA GLN A 160 4.15 18.13 12.84
C GLN A 160 3.70 18.09 11.38
N TYR A 161 2.58 18.72 11.05
CA TYR A 161 2.13 18.85 9.67
C TYR A 161 3.15 19.61 8.81
N ALA A 162 3.64 20.75 9.31
CA ALA A 162 4.69 21.53 8.65
C ALA A 162 6.00 20.74 8.52
N THR A 163 6.36 19.96 9.53
CA THR A 163 7.54 19.08 9.49
C THR A 163 7.39 18.03 8.40
N GLY A 164 6.22 17.40 8.30
CA GLY A 164 5.93 16.40 7.26
C GLY A 164 6.00 16.95 5.84
N LEU A 165 5.51 18.18 5.63
CA LEU A 165 5.60 18.88 4.35
C LEU A 165 7.05 19.19 3.96
N ASN A 166 7.95 19.40 4.91
CA ASN A 166 9.34 19.78 4.65
C ASN A 166 10.31 18.58 4.71
N CYS A 167 9.95 17.45 4.10
CA CYS A 167 10.77 16.22 4.11
C CYS A 167 12.03 16.24 3.23
N GLY A 168 12.27 17.34 2.50
CA GLY A 168 13.42 17.51 1.59
C GLY A 168 13.29 16.76 0.26
N GLU A 169 14.37 16.78 -0.54
CA GLU A 169 14.49 16.06 -1.81
C GLU A 169 15.81 15.26 -1.86
N PRO A 170 15.79 13.92 -1.99
CA PRO A 170 14.60 13.06 -1.98
C PRO A 170 13.90 13.09 -0.61
N CYS A 171 12.57 12.95 -0.62
CA CYS A 171 11.76 13.00 0.60
C CYS A 171 12.19 11.92 1.59
N LYS A 172 12.59 12.32 2.80
CA LYS A 172 12.93 11.42 3.92
C LYS A 172 12.04 11.73 5.11
N ILE A 173 11.59 10.69 5.82
CA ILE A 173 10.80 10.86 7.04
C ILE A 173 11.64 11.65 8.06
N PRO A 174 11.18 12.82 8.53
CA PRO A 174 11.87 13.56 9.59
C PRO A 174 12.00 12.69 10.85
N SER A 175 13.12 12.77 11.55
CA SER A 175 13.39 11.92 12.72
C SER A 175 12.35 12.09 13.84
N SER A 176 11.76 13.27 13.96
CA SER A 176 10.64 13.55 14.88
C SER A 176 9.35 12.82 14.53
N CYS A 177 9.18 12.45 13.26
CA CYS A 177 8.03 11.71 12.74
C CYS A 177 8.33 10.21 12.59
N ALA A 178 9.61 9.85 12.55
CA ALA A 178 10.04 8.47 12.66
C ALA A 178 9.68 7.96 14.07
N GLN A 179 8.98 6.84 14.13
CA GLN A 179 8.67 6.22 15.42
C GLN A 179 9.94 5.58 15.98
N PRO A 180 10.07 5.45 17.32
CA PRO A 180 11.02 4.52 17.87
C PRO A 180 10.63 3.14 17.36
N TRP A 181 11.44 2.59 16.46
CA TRP A 181 11.40 1.19 16.10
C TRP A 181 11.51 0.44 17.43
N LYS A 182 10.43 -0.15 17.94
CA LYS A 182 10.62 -1.25 18.87
C LYS A 182 11.18 -2.40 18.03
N VAL A 183 12.50 -2.34 17.83
CA VAL A 183 13.36 -3.43 17.38
C VAL A 183 13.25 -4.49 18.46
N GLY A 184 12.20 -5.28 18.36
CA GLY A 184 11.87 -6.29 19.36
C GLY A 184 11.56 -7.64 18.75
N ASP A 185 11.52 -7.81 17.41
CA ASP A 185 11.37 -9.16 16.88
C ASP A 185 11.73 -9.45 15.41
N HIS A 186 12.49 -8.63 14.68
CA HIS A 186 13.09 -9.10 13.42
C HIS A 186 14.49 -8.53 13.22
N ARG A 187 15.49 -9.28 13.69
CA ARG A 187 16.76 -9.35 12.98
C ARG A 187 16.46 -9.72 11.51
N ALA A 188 17.18 -9.06 10.62
CA ALA A 188 17.23 -9.26 9.16
C ALA A 188 16.06 -8.71 8.34
N ALA A 189 16.31 -7.61 7.63
CA ALA A 189 16.65 -7.69 6.21
C ALA A 189 16.98 -6.28 5.66
N TYR A 190 18.25 -6.13 5.28
CA TYR A 190 18.86 -5.22 4.29
C TYR A 190 18.33 -3.79 4.13
#